data_AF-A0A7X4CN23-F1
#
_entry.id   AF-A0A7X4CN23-F1
#
_cell.length_a   1.000
_cell.length_b   1.000
_cell.length_c   1.000
_cell.angle_alpha   90.00
_cell.angle_beta   90.00
_cell.angle_gamma   90.00
#
_symmetry.space_group_name_H-M   'P 1'
#
loop_
_entity.id
_entity.type
_entity.pdbx_description
1 polymer ?
#
loop_
_entity_poly.entity_id
_entity_poly.type
_entity_poly.pdbx_seq_one_letter_code
_entity_poly.pdbx_strand_id
1 'polypeptide(L)'
;MKENKEIYFAGVSKRYYTFRFYSLTDELPETSAVYIFTKSGNGSYDPLYIGETDTLKSTISDHEKWVCVSRWFVNALCVHFEEDATVREQIVSDLIERQRPICND
;
A
#
# COMPACT_ATOMS: atom_id res chain seq x y z
N MET A 1 10.75 21.13 -2.50
CA MET A 1 10.54 20.09 -1.47
C MET A 1 9.20 19.44 -1.78
N LYS A 2 9.14 18.14 -2.08
CA LYS A 2 7.84 17.45 -2.18
C LYS A 2 7.27 17.37 -0.76
N GLU A 3 6.05 17.88 -0.53
CA GLU A 3 5.34 17.65 0.73
C GLU A 3 5.19 16.16 0.98
N ASN A 4 5.51 15.71 2.19
CA ASN A 4 5.25 14.34 2.61
C ASN A 4 3.74 14.19 2.86
N LYS A 5 3.00 13.84 1.81
CA LYS A 5 1.56 13.59 1.93
C LYS A 5 1.33 12.27 2.67
N GLU A 6 0.59 12.34 3.77
CA GLU A 6 0.18 11.20 4.58
C GLU A 6 -1.27 10.83 4.30
N ILE A 7 -1.51 9.53 4.15
CA ILE A 7 -2.82 8.93 3.92
C ILE A 7 -3.12 7.99 5.08
N TYR A 8 -4.38 7.94 5.51
CA TYR A 8 -4.80 7.15 6.66
C TYR A 8 -5.76 6.06 6.19
N PHE A 9 -5.48 4.81 6.56
CA PHE A 9 -6.37 3.68 6.32
C PHE A 9 -6.78 3.05 7.65
N ALA A 10 -8.08 2.79 7.80
CA ALA A 10 -8.61 2.10 8.96
C ALA A 10 -8.56 0.58 8.74
N GLY A 11 -8.12 -0.18 9.74
CA GLY A 11 -8.31 -1.62 9.79
C GLY A 11 -9.66 -2.02 10.39
N VAL A 12 -9.98 -3.32 10.40
CA VAL A 12 -11.24 -3.85 10.96
C VAL A 12 -11.29 -3.66 12.47
N SER A 13 -10.11 -3.63 13.10
CA SER A 13 -9.88 -3.27 14.51
C SER A 13 -10.24 -1.83 14.87
N LYS A 14 -10.55 -0.98 13.88
CA LYS A 14 -10.75 0.48 13.98
C LYS A 14 -9.47 1.28 14.26
N ARG A 15 -8.30 0.63 14.25
CA ARG A 15 -7.01 1.33 14.26
C ARG A 15 -6.80 2.03 12.92
N TYR A 16 -6.22 3.23 12.96
CA TYR A 16 -5.78 3.94 11.77
C TYR A 16 -4.27 3.79 11.63
N TYR A 17 -3.85 3.46 10.41
CA TYR A 17 -2.46 3.32 10.04
C TYR A 17 -2.09 4.45 9.08
N THR A 18 -0.97 5.10 9.35
CA THR A 18 -0.45 6.20 8.53
C THR A 18 0.46 5.67 7.44
N PHE A 19 0.21 6.09 6.21
CA PHE A 19 0.99 5.72 5.03
C PHE A 19 1.54 6.96 4.35
N ARG A 20 2.79 6.91 3.92
CA ARG A 20 3.37 7.91 3.03
C ARG A 20 2.91 7.65 1.59
N PHE A 21 2.50 8.71 0.91
CA PHE A 21 2.15 8.67 -0.51
C PHE A 21 3.39 8.68 -1.41
N TYR A 22 3.38 7.81 -2.42
CA TYR A 22 4.32 7.76 -3.53
C TYR A 22 3.52 7.70 -4.84
N SER A 23 3.91 8.51 -5.82
CA SER A 23 3.53 8.29 -7.22
C SER A 23 4.26 7.06 -7.77
N LEU A 24 3.72 6.44 -8.82
CA LEU A 24 4.35 5.24 -9.43
C LEU A 24 5.72 5.51 -10.06
N THR A 25 6.08 6.79 -10.25
CA THR A 25 7.38 7.20 -10.79
C THR A 25 8.37 7.65 -9.72
N ASP A 26 7.95 7.69 -8.45
CA ASP A 26 8.86 8.04 -7.36
C ASP A 26 9.87 6.94 -7.11
N GLU A 27 11.07 7.33 -6.68
CA GLU A 27 12.08 6.37 -6.23
C GLU A 27 11.65 5.77 -4.89
N LEU A 28 11.64 4.43 -4.83
CA LEU A 28 11.30 3.69 -3.64
C LEU A 28 12.58 3.27 -2.88
N PRO A 29 12.56 3.30 -1.54
CA PRO A 29 13.64 2.74 -0.74
C PRO A 29 13.65 1.21 -0.79
N GLU A 30 14.82 0.61 -0.58
CA GLU A 30 14.97 -0.84 -0.37
C GLU A 30 14.85 -1.14 1.12
N THR A 31 13.62 -1.25 1.61
CA THR A 31 13.31 -1.49 3.02
C THR A 31 12.04 -2.29 3.16
N SER A 32 11.81 -2.85 4.34
CA SER A 32 10.58 -3.53 4.68
C SER A 32 9.43 -2.56 4.90
N ALA A 33 8.23 -2.96 4.48
CA ALA A 33 7.03 -2.13 4.57
C ALA A 33 5.74 -2.93 4.33
N VAL A 34 4.63 -2.37 4.79
CA VAL A 34 3.29 -2.63 4.25
C VAL A 34 3.03 -1.61 3.15
N TYR A 35 2.47 -2.05 2.03
CA TYR A 35 2.14 -1.18 0.91
C TYR A 35 0.72 -1.41 0.40
N ILE A 36 0.15 -0.36 -0.17
CA ILE A 36 -1.17 -0.38 -0.78
C ILE A 36 -1.07 0.22 -2.18
N PHE A 37 -1.35 -0.58 -3.20
CA PHE A 37 -1.63 -0.04 -4.52
C PHE A 37 -3.00 0.63 -4.50
N THR A 38 -3.06 1.88 -4.92
CA THR A 38 -4.30 2.66 -4.88
C THR A 38 -4.61 3.31 -6.21
N LYS A 39 -5.91 3.48 -6.46
CA LYS A 39 -6.41 4.48 -7.41
C LYS A 39 -6.68 5.76 -6.63
N SER A 40 -5.87 6.78 -6.85
CA SER A 40 -6.01 8.10 -6.23
C SER A 40 -6.72 9.09 -7.17
N GLY A 41 -7.63 9.90 -6.63
CA GLY A 41 -8.36 10.92 -7.40
C GLY A 41 -9.37 11.67 -6.53
N ASN A 42 -9.63 12.95 -6.82
CA ASN A 42 -10.62 13.77 -6.10
C ASN A 42 -10.53 13.71 -4.55
N GLY A 43 -9.33 13.53 -4.01
CA GLY A 43 -9.11 13.41 -2.56
C GLY A 43 -9.35 12.03 -1.96
N SER A 44 -9.76 11.03 -2.76
CA SER A 44 -9.88 9.63 -2.33
C SER A 44 -8.65 8.80 -2.75
N TYR A 45 -8.48 7.69 -2.03
CA TYR A 45 -7.44 6.69 -2.20
C TYR A 45 -8.10 5.32 -2.10
N ASP A 46 -8.49 4.76 -3.24
CA ASP A 46 -9.22 3.48 -3.26
C ASP A 46 -8.21 2.33 -3.26
N PRO A 47 -8.18 1.46 -2.23
CA PRO A 47 -7.26 0.31 -2.18
C PRO A 47 -7.58 -0.72 -3.27
N LEU A 48 -6.57 -1.06 -4.06
CA LEU A 48 -6.67 -2.10 -5.10
C LEU A 48 -6.01 -3.39 -4.66
N TYR A 49 -4.88 -3.28 -3.95
CA TYR A 49 -4.14 -4.40 -3.38
C TYR A 49 -3.40 -3.93 -2.12
N ILE A 50 -3.32 -4.79 -1.11
CA ILE A 50 -2.57 -4.58 0.13
C ILE A 50 -1.61 -5.76 0.29
N GLY A 51 -0.34 -5.47 0.58
CA GLY A 51 0.66 -6.49 0.85
C GLY A 51 1.78 -5.99 1.75
N GLU A 52 2.68 -6.90 2.09
CA GLU A 52 3.91 -6.61 2.82
C GLU A 52 5.13 -7.11 2.05
N THR A 53 6.30 -6.62 2.43
CA THR A 53 7.58 -7.02 1.85
C THR A 53 8.74 -6.67 2.77
N ASP A 54 9.86 -7.38 2.61
CA ASP A 54 11.16 -7.02 3.18
C ASP A 54 11.97 -6.07 2.28
N THR A 55 11.63 -5.98 0.99
CA THR A 55 12.40 -5.29 -0.06
C THR A 55 11.47 -4.51 -1.00
N LEU A 56 10.97 -3.36 -0.54
CA LEU A 56 9.92 -2.59 -1.22
C LEU A 56 10.22 -2.30 -2.69
N LYS A 57 11.37 -1.70 -3.02
CA LYS A 57 11.71 -1.35 -4.40
C LYS A 57 11.75 -2.58 -5.31
N SER A 58 12.39 -3.66 -4.87
CA SER A 58 12.43 -4.92 -5.64
C SER A 58 11.02 -5.51 -5.84
N THR A 59 10.23 -5.62 -4.78
CA THR A 59 8.87 -6.19 -4.83
C THR A 59 7.94 -5.41 -5.76
N ILE A 60 7.99 -4.07 -5.73
CA ILE A 60 7.13 -3.26 -6.58
C ILE A 60 7.57 -3.33 -8.05
N SER A 61 8.86 -3.51 -8.35
CA SER A 61 9.36 -3.55 -9.72
C SER A 61 8.87 -4.76 -10.54
N ASP A 62 8.71 -5.92 -9.91
CA ASP A 62 8.30 -7.19 -10.54
C ASP A 62 7.09 -7.81 -9.81
N HIS A 63 6.09 -6.97 -9.53
CA HIS A 63 4.94 -7.37 -8.71
C HIS A 63 3.93 -8.22 -9.50
N GLU A 64 3.60 -9.42 -9.01
CA GLU A 64 2.68 -10.36 -9.69
C GLU A 64 1.27 -9.76 -9.95
N LYS A 65 0.79 -8.90 -9.04
CA LYS A 65 -0.53 -8.25 -9.19
C LYS A 65 -0.55 -7.06 -10.15
N TRP A 66 0.56 -6.71 -10.83
CA TRP A 66 0.60 -5.58 -11.78
C TRP A 66 -0.52 -5.64 -12.82
N VAL A 67 -0.81 -6.83 -13.35
CA VAL A 67 -1.89 -7.03 -14.34
C VAL A 67 -3.25 -6.65 -13.75
N CYS A 68 -3.52 -7.05 -12.50
CA CYS A 68 -4.78 -6.73 -11.83
C CYS A 68 -4.89 -5.24 -11.48
N VAL A 69 -3.88 -4.68 -10.80
CA VAL A 69 -3.94 -3.28 -10.36
C VAL A 69 -3.95 -2.30 -11.54
N SER A 70 -3.28 -2.64 -12.65
CA SER A 70 -3.32 -1.85 -13.88
C SER A 70 -4.71 -1.84 -14.53
N ARG A 71 -5.41 -2.99 -14.53
CA ARG A 71 -6.80 -3.09 -15.02
C ARG A 71 -7.74 -2.16 -14.24
N TRP A 72 -7.44 -1.91 -12.97
CA TRP A 72 -8.19 -1.02 -12.10
C TRP A 72 -7.60 0.40 -11.98
N PHE A 73 -6.74 0.79 -12.93
CA PHE A 73 -6.19 2.15 -13.06
C PHE A 73 -5.39 2.62 -11.84
N VAL A 74 -4.55 1.75 -11.28
CA VAL A 74 -3.57 2.14 -10.26
C VAL A 74 -2.76 3.35 -10.70
N ASN A 75 -2.56 4.30 -9.79
CA ASN A 75 -1.74 5.49 -10.07
C ASN A 75 -0.93 5.96 -8.86
N ALA A 76 -1.02 5.26 -7.73
CA ALA A 76 -0.34 5.63 -6.51
C ALA A 76 -0.01 4.40 -5.65
N LEU A 77 1.02 4.56 -4.84
CA LEU A 77 1.45 3.62 -3.82
C LEU A 77 1.41 4.34 -2.46
N CYS A 78 0.78 3.71 -1.47
CA CYS A 78 0.80 4.17 -0.08
C CYS A 78 1.68 3.21 0.71
N VAL A 79 2.66 3.71 1.46
CA VAL A 79 3.68 2.88 2.14
C VAL A 79 3.72 3.17 3.64
N HIS A 80 3.62 2.13 4.46
CA HIS A 80 3.80 2.15 5.89
C HIS A 80 5.06 1.35 6.23
N PHE A 81 6.09 2.04 6.74
CA PHE A 81 7.35 1.40 7.11
C PHE A 81 7.20 0.70 8.46
N GLU A 82 7.52 -0.59 8.50
CA GLU A 82 7.47 -1.41 9.70
C GLU A 82 8.49 -2.54 9.56
N GLU A 83 9.42 -2.62 10.50
CA GLU A 83 10.55 -3.54 10.46
C GLU A 83 10.14 -4.95 10.91
N ASP A 84 9.19 -5.05 11.83
CA ASP A 84 8.74 -6.33 12.39
C ASP A 84 7.76 -7.02 11.44
N ALA A 85 8.15 -8.19 10.92
CA ALA A 85 7.34 -8.99 10.00
C ALA A 85 6.00 -9.45 10.61
N THR A 86 5.97 -9.76 11.90
CA THR A 86 4.74 -10.17 12.59
C THR A 86 3.77 -8.98 12.68
N VAL A 87 4.30 -7.79 12.92
CA VAL A 87 3.48 -6.57 12.97
C VAL A 87 2.94 -6.24 11.57
N ARG A 88 3.77 -6.34 10.52
CA ARG A 88 3.31 -6.14 9.14
C ARG A 88 2.19 -7.11 8.75
N GLU A 89 2.32 -8.40 9.09
CA GLU A 89 1.31 -9.42 8.79
C GLU A 89 -0.03 -9.06 9.46
N GLN A 90 0.01 -8.64 10.73
CA GLN A 90 -1.17 -8.20 11.46
C GLN A 90 -1.83 -6.97 10.81
N ILE A 91 -1.03 -6.00 10.37
CA ILE A 91 -1.51 -4.80 9.68
C ILE A 91 -2.18 -5.18 8.35
N VAL A 92 -1.54 -6.02 7.54
CA VAL A 92 -2.07 -6.50 6.26
C VAL A 92 -3.41 -7.20 6.47
N SER A 93 -3.49 -8.13 7.41
CA SER A 93 -4.75 -8.83 7.73
C SER A 93 -5.85 -7.86 8.15
N ASP A 94 -5.54 -6.93 9.06
CA ASP A 94 -6.51 -5.96 9.59
C ASP A 94 -7.04 -5.02 8.49
N LEU A 95 -6.18 -4.62 7.56
CA LEU A 95 -6.54 -3.77 6.44
C LEU A 95 -7.30 -4.53 5.35
N ILE A 96 -6.89 -5.74 4.97
CA ILE A 96 -7.59 -6.54 3.94
C ILE A 96 -9.02 -6.83 4.37
N GLU A 97 -9.23 -7.25 5.62
CA GLU A 97 -10.57 -7.59 6.12
C GLU A 97 -11.53 -6.37 6.06
N ARG A 98 -10.99 -5.17 6.32
CA ARG A 98 -11.76 -3.92 6.31
C ARG A 98 -11.96 -3.33 4.92
N GLN A 99 -10.89 -3.24 4.15
CA GLN A 99 -10.85 -2.51 2.88
C GLN A 99 -11.35 -3.38 1.71
N ARG A 100 -11.24 -4.72 1.82
CA ARG A 100 -11.63 -5.69 0.80
C ARG A 100 -11.15 -5.31 -0.61
N PRO A 101 -9.83 -5.06 -0.78
CA PRO A 101 -9.25 -4.69 -2.06
C PRO A 101 -9.49 -5.76 -3.13
N ILE A 102 -9.81 -5.34 -4.36
CA ILE A 102 -10.26 -6.23 -5.44
C ILE A 102 -9.17 -7.16 -6.01
N CYS A 103 -7.90 -6.88 -5.76
CA CYS A 103 -6.77 -7.69 -6.25
C CYS A 103 -6.10 -8.54 -5.15
N ASN A 104 -6.64 -8.57 -3.94
CA ASN A 104 -6.29 -9.59 -2.94
C ASN A 104 -7.27 -10.76 -3.10
N ASP A 105 -6.78 -11.83 -3.70
CA ASP A 105 -7.53 -13.05 -4.03
C ASP A 105 -7.46 -14.09 -2.90
#